data_AF-A0A7X3YYK3-F1
#
_entry.id   AF-A0A7X3YYK3-F1
#
_cell.length_a   1.000
_cell.length_b   1.000
_cell.length_c   1.000
_cell.angle_alpha   90.00
_cell.angle_beta   90.00
_cell.angle_gamma   90.00
#
_symmetry.space_group_name_H-M   'P 1'
#
loop_
_entity.id
_entity.type
_entity.pdbx_description
1 polymer ?
#
loop_
_entity_poly.entity_id
_entity_poly.type
_entity_poly.pdbx_seq_one_letter_code
_entity_poly.pdbx_strand_id
1 'polypeptide(L)'
;YVFSDDPEWVSNYFKLPFGMRVMTHNPADRAIEDLRLMTACKHHVIANSSFSWWGAWLGQNPNKITIAPARWFTDPKYSNPDIYCKGWIRLEN
;
A
#
# COMPACT_ATOMS: atom_id res chain seq x y z
N TYR A 1 1.71 -8.30 -5.77
CA TYR A 1 1.77 -7.15 -6.70
C TYR A 1 2.47 -6.03 -5.97
N VAL A 2 3.33 -5.28 -6.66
CA VAL A 2 4.01 -4.12 -6.08
C VAL A 2 3.69 -2.92 -6.95
N PHE A 3 3.17 -1.88 -6.30
CA PHE A 3 2.88 -0.57 -6.87
C PHE A 3 3.87 0.39 -6.22
N SER A 4 4.56 1.19 -7.03
CA SER A 4 5.65 2.05 -6.59
C SER A 4 5.72 3.27 -7.50
N ASP A 5 6.08 4.41 -6.93
CA ASP A 5 6.44 5.61 -7.69
C ASP A 5 7.78 5.41 -8.43
N ASP A 6 8.58 4.41 -8.02
CA ASP A 6 9.81 3.97 -8.68
C ASP A 6 9.78 2.46 -8.96
N PRO A 7 9.08 2.01 -10.03
CA PRO A 7 9.03 0.59 -10.40
C PRO A 7 10.34 0.09 -11.01
N GLU A 8 11.09 1.01 -11.62
CA GLU A 8 12.55 1.03 -11.82
C GLU A 8 13.34 0.25 -10.76
N TRP A 9 13.50 0.95 -9.65
CA TRP A 9 14.28 0.54 -8.51
C TRP A 9 13.76 -0.75 -7.89
N VAL A 10 12.44 -0.89 -7.76
CA VAL A 10 11.81 -2.11 -7.21
C VAL A 10 12.21 -3.34 -8.03
N SER A 11 12.14 -3.26 -9.36
CA SER A 11 12.45 -4.38 -10.24
C SER A 11 13.92 -4.81 -10.11
N ASN A 12 14.82 -3.85 -9.94
CA ASN A 12 16.26 -4.09 -9.86
C ASN A 12 16.72 -4.55 -8.47
N TYR A 13 16.23 -3.93 -7.40
CA TYR A 13 16.82 -4.04 -6.06
C TYR A 13 15.91 -4.71 -5.02
N PHE A 14 14.59 -4.63 -5.17
CA PHE A 14 13.67 -5.20 -4.19
C PHE A 14 13.38 -6.67 -4.52
N LYS A 15 14.07 -7.59 -3.83
CA LYS A 15 13.92 -9.04 -4.05
C LYS A 15 13.20 -9.68 -2.88
N LEU A 16 12.13 -10.39 -3.17
CA LEU A 16 11.41 -11.23 -2.21
C LEU A 16 11.65 -12.70 -2.54
N PRO A 17 11.65 -13.60 -1.55
CA PRO A 17 11.85 -15.04 -1.77
C PRO A 17 10.63 -15.74 -2.42
N PHE A 18 9.73 -14.97 -3.03
CA PHE A 18 8.49 -15.43 -3.65
C PHE A 18 8.13 -14.55 -4.85
N GLY A 19 7.19 -15.03 -5.67
CA GLY A 19 6.78 -14.39 -6.91
C GLY A 19 6.31 -12.95 -6.70
N MET A 20 6.96 -12.01 -7.38
CA MET A 20 6.67 -10.60 -7.34
C MET A 20 6.32 -10.11 -8.75
N ARG A 21 5.24 -9.32 -8.86
CA ARG A 21 4.89 -8.62 -10.09
C ARG A 21 4.84 -7.12 -9.80
N VAL A 22 5.77 -6.39 -10.39
CA VAL A 22 5.84 -4.92 -10.32
C VAL A 22 4.90 -4.35 -11.38
N MET A 23 4.08 -3.39 -10.99
CA MET A 23 3.19 -2.68 -11.92
C MET A 23 3.97 -1.53 -12.56
N THR A 24 4.14 -1.60 -13.88
CA THR A 24 4.89 -0.62 -14.68
C THR A 24 4.05 0.06 -15.77
N HIS A 25 2.81 -0.41 -15.97
CA HIS A 25 2.03 -0.13 -17.18
C HIS A 25 1.11 1.09 -17.07
N ASN A 26 1.03 1.71 -15.89
CA ASN A 26 0.10 2.80 -15.62
C ASN A 26 0.88 4.10 -15.31
N PRO A 27 1.01 5.01 -16.29
CA PRO A 27 1.48 6.36 -16.03
C PRO A 27 0.54 7.09 -15.04
N ALA A 28 1.00 8.21 -14.45
CA ALA A 28 0.28 8.91 -13.39
C ALA A 28 -1.13 9.37 -13.79
N ASP A 29 -1.37 9.66 -15.07
CA ASP A 29 -2.70 9.98 -15.63
C ASP A 29 -3.66 8.77 -15.68
N ARG A 30 -3.15 7.56 -15.40
CA ARG A 30 -3.91 6.30 -15.26
C ARG A 30 -3.83 5.71 -13.86
N ALA A 31 -3.50 6.51 -12.85
CA ALA A 31 -3.45 6.08 -11.45
C ALA A 31 -4.76 5.41 -10.97
N ILE A 32 -5.89 5.72 -11.58
CA ILE A 32 -7.17 5.06 -11.25
C ILE A 32 -7.17 3.55 -11.54
N GLU A 33 -6.47 3.10 -12.57
CA GLU A 33 -6.36 1.67 -12.87
C GLU A 33 -5.48 0.95 -11.85
N ASP A 34 -4.40 1.60 -11.39
CA ASP A 34 -3.60 1.08 -10.28
C ASP A 34 -4.43 1.00 -9.00
N LEU A 35 -5.19 2.04 -8.68
CA LEU A 35 -6.08 2.03 -7.52
C LEU A 35 -7.09 0.88 -7.62
N ARG A 36 -7.72 0.68 -8.78
CA ARG A 36 -8.64 -0.43 -9.04
C ARG A 36 -7.97 -1.80 -8.86
N LEU A 37 -6.73 -1.96 -9.32
CA LEU A 37 -5.96 -3.19 -9.12
C LEU A 37 -5.60 -3.39 -7.64
N MET A 38 -5.25 -2.33 -6.93
CA MET A 38 -5.03 -2.36 -5.48
C MET A 38 -6.28 -2.84 -4.75
N THR A 39 -7.47 -2.33 -5.07
CA THR A 39 -8.73 -2.74 -4.40
C THR A 39 -9.08 -4.22 -4.64
N ALA A 40 -8.57 -4.81 -5.72
CA ALA A 40 -8.78 -6.22 -6.05
C ALA A 40 -7.79 -7.17 -5.33
N CYS A 41 -6.80 -6.64 -4.60
CA CYS A 41 -5.86 -7.47 -3.85
C CYS A 41 -6.54 -8.20 -2.68
N LYS A 42 -6.06 -9.42 -2.37
CA LYS A 42 -6.61 -10.23 -1.25
C LYS A 42 -6.24 -9.63 0.12
N HIS A 43 -5.02 -9.13 0.24
CA HIS A 43 -4.44 -8.51 1.43
C HIS A 43 -3.60 -7.30 1.00
N HIS A 44 -3.29 -6.42 1.93
CA HIS A 44 -2.60 -5.16 1.66
C HIS A 44 -1.45 -4.94 2.64
N VAL A 45 -0.30 -4.55 2.12
CA VAL A 45 0.80 -3.94 2.88
C VAL A 45 0.99 -2.56 2.29
N ILE A 46 0.82 -1.52 3.12
CA ILE A 46 0.80 -0.14 2.64
C ILE A 46 1.98 0.67 3.18
N ALA A 47 2.30 1.77 2.49
CA ALA A 47 3.25 2.77 2.97
C ALA A 47 2.49 3.90 3.69
N ASN A 48 3.22 4.89 4.21
CA ASN A 48 2.67 6.17 4.67
C ASN A 48 2.22 7.04 3.48
N SER A 49 1.29 6.51 2.69
CA SER A 49 0.84 7.07 1.42
C SER A 49 -0.68 7.02 1.35
N SER A 50 -1.30 8.17 1.09
CA SER A 50 -2.75 8.27 0.90
C SER A 50 -3.26 7.39 -0.24
N PHE A 51 -2.46 7.21 -1.29
CA PHE A 51 -2.84 6.38 -2.43
C PHE A 51 -2.94 4.90 -2.04
N SER A 52 -1.89 4.35 -1.41
CA SER A 52 -1.91 2.98 -0.91
C SER A 52 -2.97 2.76 0.19
N TRP A 53 -3.23 3.81 0.99
CA TRP A 53 -4.29 3.80 1.99
C TRP A 53 -5.67 3.63 1.36
N TRP A 54 -6.00 4.41 0.33
CA TRP A 54 -7.28 4.28 -0.38
C TRP A 54 -7.42 2.92 -1.06
N GLY A 55 -6.34 2.39 -1.66
CA GLY A 55 -6.35 1.06 -2.25
C GLY A 55 -6.72 -0.04 -1.25
N ALA A 56 -6.19 0.05 -0.02
CA ALA A 56 -6.51 -0.90 1.05
C ALA A 56 -7.90 -0.67 1.67
N TRP A 57 -8.31 0.59 1.83
CA TRP A 57 -9.61 0.94 2.39
C TRP A 57 -10.75 0.45 1.50
N LEU A 58 -10.68 0.76 0.19
CA LEU A 58 -11.67 0.39 -0.81
C LEU A 58 -11.70 -1.11 -1.12
N GLY A 59 -10.68 -1.88 -0.75
CA GLY A 59 -10.65 -3.34 -0.97
C GLY A 59 -11.84 -4.03 -0.32
N GLN A 60 -12.59 -4.84 -1.07
CA GLN A 60 -13.87 -5.40 -0.61
C GLN A 60 -13.79 -6.83 -0.07
N ASN A 61 -12.61 -7.45 -0.05
CA ASN A 61 -12.45 -8.79 0.49
C ASN A 61 -12.74 -8.79 2.01
N PRO A 62 -13.78 -9.50 2.50
CA PRO A 62 -14.12 -9.53 3.93
C PRO A 62 -13.03 -10.19 4.79
N ASN A 63 -12.20 -11.05 4.18
CA ASN A 63 -11.07 -11.71 4.82
C ASN A 63 -9.75 -10.97 4.57
N LYS A 64 -9.79 -9.70 4.16
CA LYS A 64 -8.57 -8.92 3.91
C LYS A 64 -7.81 -8.72 5.21
N ILE A 65 -6.49 -8.74 5.07
CA ILE A 65 -5.56 -8.33 6.13
C ILE A 65 -4.89 -7.09 5.58
N THR A 66 -4.90 -6.00 6.34
CA THR A 66 -4.20 -4.77 5.99
C THR A 66 -3.14 -4.50 7.03
N ILE A 67 -1.88 -4.40 6.58
CA ILE A 67 -0.73 -4.03 7.38
C ILE A 67 -0.33 -2.60 6.98
N ALA A 68 -0.26 -1.72 7.98
CA ALA A 68 0.16 -0.33 7.82
C ALA A 68 1.34 -0.02 8.75
N PRO A 69 2.21 0.94 8.42
CA PRO A 69 3.27 1.37 9.34
C PRO A 69 2.64 1.99 10.59
N ALA A 70 3.15 1.68 11.77
CA ALA A 70 2.64 2.21 13.03
C ALA A 70 2.90 3.72 13.19
N ARG A 71 4.03 4.19 12.65
CA ARG A 71 4.38 5.60 12.59
C ARG A 71 3.90 6.19 11.26
N TRP A 72 2.85 7.02 11.32
CA TRP A 72 2.34 7.67 10.11
C TRP A 72 3.11 8.92 9.71
N PHE A 73 3.41 9.76 10.69
CA PHE A 73 4.11 11.04 10.48
C PHE A 73 5.54 10.96 10.98
N THR A 74 6.45 11.55 10.22
CA THR A 74 7.86 11.68 10.63
C THR A 74 8.01 12.66 11.79
N ASP A 75 7.31 13.79 11.76
CA ASP A 75 7.32 14.75 12.88
C ASP A 75 6.34 14.28 13.98
N PRO A 76 6.83 14.02 15.20
CA PRO A 76 6.02 13.52 16.32
C PRO A 76 4.95 14.51 16.80
N LYS A 77 5.01 15.78 16.37
CA LYS A 77 3.94 16.77 16.63
C LYS A 77 2.64 16.41 15.93
N TYR A 78 2.71 15.67 14.82
CA TYR A 78 1.54 15.22 14.10
C TYR A 78 1.15 13.82 14.54
N SER A 79 -0.11 13.67 14.92
CA SER A 79 -0.74 12.39 15.20
C SER A 79 -2.16 12.40 14.65
N ASN A 80 -2.56 11.30 14.03
CA ASN A 80 -3.93 11.07 13.62
C ASN A 80 -4.28 9.62 13.99
N PRO A 81 -4.88 9.36 15.15
CA PRO A 81 -5.25 8.01 15.56
C PRO A 81 -6.33 7.40 14.66
N ASP A 82 -7.15 8.24 14.00
CA ASP A 82 -8.26 7.83 13.13
C ASP A 82 -7.81 7.40 11.73
N ILE A 83 -6.52 7.52 11.43
CA ILE A 83 -5.98 7.09 10.14
C ILE A 83 -6.05 5.58 9.95
N TYR A 84 -6.14 4.80 11.02
CA TYR A 84 -6.18 3.35 10.94
C TYR A 84 -7.60 2.85 11.04
N CYS A 85 -8.03 2.09 10.04
CA CYS A 85 -9.33 1.42 10.10
C CYS A 85 -9.33 0.26 11.10
N LYS A 86 -10.51 -0.06 11.61
CA LYS A 86 -10.70 -1.18 12.54
C LYS A 86 -10.13 -2.47 11.94
N GLY A 87 -9.32 -3.17 12.72
CA GLY A 87 -8.70 -4.44 12.33
C GLY A 87 -7.42 -4.33 11.50
N TRP A 88 -6.97 -3.12 11.16
CA TRP A 88 -5.67 -2.95 10.51
C TRP A 88 -4.54 -3.25 11.50
N ILE A 89 -3.57 -4.05 11.04
CA ILE A 89 -2.37 -4.40 11.78
C ILE A 89 -1.37 -3.26 11.62
N ARG A 90 -0.85 -2.74 12.73
CA ARG A 90 0.16 -1.68 12.75
C ARG A 90 1.52 -2.31 13.00
N LEU A 91 2.46 -2.14 12.08
CA LEU A 91 3.80 -2.69 12.19
C LEU A 91 4.77 -1.59 12.65
N GLU A 92 5.47 -1.82 13.76
CA GLU A 92 6.56 -0.94 14.21
C GLU A 92 7.79 -1.16 13.31
N ASN A 93 8.48 -0.06 13.00
CA ASN A 93 9.74 -0.08 12.27
C ASN A 93 10.91 -0.25 13.23
#